data_AF-A0A1L9TZ26-F1
#
_entry.id   AF-A0A1L9TZ26-F1
#
_cell.length_a   1.000
_cell.length_b   1.000
_cell.length_c   1.000
_cell.angle_alpha   90.00
_cell.angle_beta   90.00
_cell.angle_gamma   90.00
#
_symmetry.space_group_name_H-M   'P 1'
#
loop_
_entity.id
_entity.type
_entity.pdbx_description
1 polymer ?
#
loop_
_entity_poly.entity_id
_entity_poly.type
_entity_poly.pdbx_seq_one_letter_code
_entity_poly.pdbx_strand_id
1 'polypeptide(L)'
;LAPLVAGHTLMTTLYVDGENQGDGVCIRQNRNPEEATFPISPLANDAMACAGYDGEIANKRTCPISQNSTLTFKFREWPDGSQGGSIDEGHKGPCAVYMKPVADATASNNAAAGDGWFKIYENTYDEGAGGWCTEKLIANNGFLSVDVPHGLQGGDYLVRTELLALHAAQDDPPDPQFYVGCAQVFLEGSENGAVPEGITIDKDTYDLGIKGLTYNLYSEQLELPYPSFGPAVYKPDAKAASAAKASSGKQAVQKKGLEPEGCILVRDDWCGFEVPSYSDEEGCWASSKNCWNQTDVCYETAPPTGSKNCKIWENKCSNIDDQCNAGNFNGPPNKGK
;
A
#
# COMPACT_ATOMS: atom_id res chain seq x y z
N LEU A 1 -10.10 -14.30 -19.32
CA LEU A 1 -8.82 -14.08 -18.62
C LEU A 1 -7.80 -13.77 -19.69
N ALA A 2 -7.73 -12.49 -20.10
CA ALA A 2 -6.66 -12.00 -20.96
C ALA A 2 -5.34 -12.03 -20.16
N PRO A 3 -4.19 -12.26 -20.81
CA PRO A 3 -2.92 -12.24 -20.11
C PRO A 3 -2.68 -10.82 -19.62
N LEU A 4 -2.59 -10.64 -18.29
CA LEU A 4 -1.90 -9.49 -17.70
C LEU A 4 -0.53 -9.39 -18.40
N VAL A 5 -0.16 -8.20 -18.86
CA VAL A 5 1.20 -7.95 -19.37
C VAL A 5 2.16 -8.32 -18.23
N ALA A 6 2.86 -9.44 -18.39
CA ALA A 6 3.83 -9.91 -17.43
C ALA A 6 4.97 -8.89 -17.34
N GLY A 7 5.36 -8.55 -16.11
CA GLY A 7 6.51 -7.71 -15.78
C GLY A 7 6.20 -6.42 -15.02
N HIS A 8 4.95 -6.00 -14.99
CA HIS A 8 4.48 -4.81 -14.27
C HIS A 8 4.21 -5.10 -12.78
N THR A 9 4.13 -4.08 -11.92
CA THR A 9 4.07 -4.29 -10.47
C THR A 9 2.98 -3.51 -9.77
N LEU A 10 2.50 -4.04 -8.63
CA LEU A 10 1.58 -3.36 -7.74
C LEU A 10 2.02 -3.50 -6.27
N MET A 11 1.89 -2.43 -5.50
CA MET A 11 1.98 -2.47 -4.05
C MET A 11 0.73 -3.13 -3.47
N THR A 12 0.91 -4.27 -2.80
CA THR A 12 -0.19 -5.17 -2.41
C THR A 12 -0.40 -5.27 -0.91
N THR A 13 0.66 -5.12 -0.12
CA THR A 13 0.61 -5.37 1.32
C THR A 13 1.51 -4.38 2.05
N LEU A 14 1.02 -3.84 3.16
CA LEU A 14 1.80 -3.09 4.12
C LEU A 14 2.16 -4.00 5.30
N TYR A 15 3.39 -3.87 5.79
CA TYR A 15 3.81 -4.40 7.08
C TYR A 15 4.25 -3.24 7.95
N VAL A 16 3.89 -3.28 9.22
CA VAL A 16 4.30 -2.30 10.24
C VAL A 16 5.10 -3.05 11.28
N ASP A 17 6.39 -2.70 11.44
CA ASP A 17 7.29 -3.34 12.41
C ASP A 17 7.35 -4.87 12.27
N GLY A 18 7.26 -5.35 11.02
CA GLY A 18 7.25 -6.78 10.68
C GLY A 18 5.89 -7.45 10.71
N GLU A 19 4.85 -6.80 11.26
CA GLU A 19 3.49 -7.33 11.31
C GLU A 19 2.76 -7.11 9.99
N ASN A 20 2.28 -8.20 9.38
CA ASN A 20 1.52 -8.15 8.12
C ASN A 20 0.12 -7.57 8.36
N GLN A 21 -0.20 -6.45 7.72
CA GLN A 21 -1.51 -5.80 7.89
C GLN A 21 -2.62 -6.44 7.04
N GLY A 22 -2.26 -7.30 6.08
CA GLY A 22 -3.19 -7.94 5.14
C GLY A 22 -3.18 -7.31 3.75
N ASP A 23 -3.56 -8.11 2.75
CA ASP A 23 -3.57 -7.66 1.36
C ASP A 23 -4.62 -6.57 1.14
N GLY A 24 -4.19 -5.45 0.52
CA GLY A 24 -5.00 -4.27 0.28
C GLY A 24 -5.40 -3.47 1.53
N VAL A 25 -5.06 -3.94 2.73
CA VAL A 25 -5.45 -3.27 3.99
C VAL A 25 -4.62 -2.00 4.15
N CYS A 26 -5.31 -0.89 4.45
CA CYS A 26 -4.72 0.44 4.55
C CYS A 26 -4.07 0.94 3.24
N ILE A 27 -4.31 0.29 2.10
CA ILE A 27 -3.73 0.69 0.82
C ILE A 27 -4.84 1.24 -0.07
N ARG A 28 -4.60 2.42 -0.65
CA ARG A 28 -5.40 2.93 -1.77
C ARG A 28 -4.88 2.23 -3.01
N GLN A 29 -5.64 1.26 -3.49
CA GLN A 29 -5.22 0.38 -4.57
C GLN A 29 -6.09 0.64 -5.81
N ASN A 30 -5.47 0.67 -6.99
CA ASN A 30 -6.21 0.57 -8.25
C ASN A 30 -7.08 -0.70 -8.22
N ARG A 31 -8.40 -0.54 -8.31
CA ARG A 31 -9.36 -1.65 -8.22
C ARG A 31 -9.60 -2.29 -9.58
N ASN A 32 -9.14 -1.70 -10.69
CA ASN A 32 -9.21 -2.30 -12.02
C ASN A 32 -8.12 -3.38 -12.19
N PRO A 33 -8.45 -4.68 -12.17
CA PRO A 33 -7.44 -5.74 -12.25
C PRO A 33 -6.69 -5.77 -13.58
N GLU A 34 -7.25 -5.21 -14.66
CA GLU A 34 -6.62 -5.20 -15.99
C GLU A 34 -5.50 -4.16 -16.08
N GLU A 35 -5.56 -3.11 -15.27
CA GLU A 35 -4.64 -1.96 -15.30
C GLU A 35 -3.89 -1.76 -13.98
N ALA A 36 -4.22 -2.52 -12.92
CA ALA A 36 -3.70 -2.26 -11.59
C ALA A 36 -2.17 -2.36 -11.50
N THR A 37 -1.52 -3.16 -12.34
CA THR A 37 -0.07 -3.24 -12.38
C THR A 37 0.55 -2.22 -13.31
N PHE A 38 -0.22 -1.60 -14.23
CA PHE A 38 0.35 -0.78 -15.30
C PHE A 38 0.99 0.51 -14.76
N PRO A 39 2.03 1.02 -15.45
CA PRO A 39 2.64 2.27 -15.06
C PRO A 39 1.67 3.43 -15.26
N ILE A 40 1.90 4.51 -14.52
CA ILE A 40 1.14 5.75 -14.69
C ILE A 40 1.47 6.36 -16.05
N SER A 41 0.44 6.54 -16.88
CA SER A 41 0.56 7.16 -18.20
C SER A 41 -0.66 8.07 -18.47
N PRO A 42 -0.48 9.22 -19.13
CA PRO A 42 0.81 9.88 -19.39
C PRO A 42 1.48 10.38 -18.10
N LEU A 43 2.75 10.79 -18.16
CA LEU A 43 3.47 11.37 -17.01
C LEU A 43 2.74 12.59 -16.41
N ALA A 44 2.16 13.43 -17.26
CA ALA A 44 1.41 14.61 -16.85
C ALA A 44 -0.01 14.24 -16.37
N ASN A 45 -0.09 13.54 -15.25
CA ASN A 45 -1.34 13.01 -14.71
C ASN A 45 -1.34 13.12 -13.17
N ASP A 46 -2.44 13.61 -12.59
CA ASP A 46 -2.60 13.73 -11.13
C ASP A 46 -2.55 12.37 -10.42
N ALA A 47 -2.86 11.28 -11.16
CA ALA A 47 -2.68 9.90 -10.71
C ALA A 47 -1.23 9.57 -10.27
N MET A 48 -0.26 10.38 -10.71
CA MET A 48 1.14 10.30 -10.29
C MET A 48 1.32 10.45 -8.77
N ALA A 49 0.39 11.16 -8.12
CA ALA A 49 0.50 11.44 -6.70
C ALA A 49 0.19 10.20 -5.84
N CYS A 50 -0.73 9.31 -6.27
CA CYS A 50 -1.17 8.22 -5.41
C CYS A 50 -1.83 7.09 -6.21
N ALA A 51 -1.18 5.94 -6.31
CA ALA A 51 -1.78 4.67 -6.75
C ALA A 51 -2.63 4.66 -8.04
N GLY A 52 -2.42 5.58 -8.98
CA GLY A 52 -3.13 5.57 -10.25
C GLY A 52 -4.54 6.19 -10.17
N TYR A 53 -5.41 5.76 -11.09
CA TYR A 53 -6.74 6.35 -11.31
C TYR A 53 -7.71 6.21 -10.12
N ASP A 54 -7.54 5.21 -9.25
CA ASP A 54 -8.34 5.03 -8.03
C ASP A 54 -7.63 5.52 -6.75
N GLY A 55 -6.50 6.23 -6.88
CA GLY A 55 -5.79 6.81 -5.74
C GLY A 55 -6.68 7.63 -4.82
N GLU A 56 -7.67 8.32 -5.39
CA GLU A 56 -8.62 9.16 -4.68
C GLU A 56 -9.70 8.40 -3.91
N ILE A 57 -9.79 7.08 -4.11
CA ILE A 57 -10.69 6.22 -3.35
C ILE A 57 -9.96 5.77 -2.09
N ALA A 58 -10.34 6.36 -0.95
CA ALA A 58 -9.75 5.99 0.32
C ALA A 58 -10.11 4.56 0.73
N ASN A 59 -9.14 3.89 1.35
CA ASN A 59 -9.37 2.69 2.13
C ASN A 59 -10.11 3.07 3.42
N LYS A 60 -10.99 2.20 3.89
CA LYS A 60 -11.73 2.38 5.15
C LYS A 60 -10.85 2.16 6.37
N ARG A 61 -9.63 1.64 6.19
CA ARG A 61 -8.67 1.32 7.24
C ARG A 61 -7.47 2.25 7.20
N THR A 62 -6.97 2.60 8.37
CA THR A 62 -5.73 3.35 8.57
C THR A 62 -4.89 2.58 9.57
N CYS A 63 -3.66 2.24 9.19
CA CYS A 63 -2.81 1.37 9.99
C CYS A 63 -2.05 2.21 11.01
N PRO A 64 -2.12 1.89 12.32
CA PRO A 64 -1.36 2.63 13.33
C PRO A 64 0.13 2.36 13.15
N ILE A 65 0.94 3.41 13.25
CA ILE A 65 2.40 3.35 13.21
C ILE A 65 2.94 4.22 14.34
N SER A 66 4.14 3.92 14.83
CA SER A 66 4.82 4.73 15.83
C SER A 66 5.99 5.50 15.20
N GLN A 67 6.55 6.44 15.97
CA GLN A 67 7.79 7.13 15.59
C GLN A 67 8.92 6.09 15.45
N ASN A 68 9.67 6.12 14.36
CA ASN A 68 10.69 5.11 14.00
C ASN A 68 10.13 3.71 13.65
N SER A 69 8.82 3.55 13.44
CA SER A 69 8.34 2.29 12.89
C SER A 69 9.00 2.02 11.54
N THR A 70 9.34 0.76 11.29
CA THR A 70 9.76 0.30 9.97
C THR A 70 8.51 -0.08 9.17
N LEU A 71 8.29 0.61 8.06
CA LEU A 71 7.25 0.27 7.09
C LEU A 71 7.87 -0.61 6.00
N THR A 72 7.28 -1.77 5.76
CA THR A 72 7.66 -2.62 4.64
C THR A 72 6.51 -2.74 3.65
N PHE A 73 6.77 -2.37 2.40
CA PHE A 73 5.82 -2.43 1.31
C PHE A 73 6.13 -3.66 0.45
N LYS A 74 5.11 -4.50 0.24
CA LYS A 74 5.22 -5.70 -0.61
C LYS A 74 4.69 -5.42 -2.00
N PHE A 75 5.59 -5.52 -2.97
CA PHE A 75 5.30 -5.47 -4.40
C PHE A 75 5.15 -6.88 -4.98
N ARG A 76 4.15 -7.05 -5.85
CA ARG A 76 3.87 -8.29 -6.56
C ARG A 76 3.60 -8.00 -8.03
N GLU A 77 4.15 -8.87 -8.89
CA GLU A 77 3.87 -8.86 -10.32
C GLU A 77 2.51 -9.48 -10.64
N TRP A 78 2.16 -10.56 -9.91
CA TRP A 78 0.81 -11.11 -9.84
C TRP A 78 0.19 -10.72 -8.51
N PRO A 79 -0.65 -9.67 -8.45
CA PRO A 79 -1.10 -9.12 -7.19
C PRO A 79 -1.87 -10.13 -6.32
N ASP A 80 -2.60 -11.03 -6.98
CA ASP A 80 -3.37 -12.11 -6.34
C ASP A 80 -2.51 -13.22 -5.71
N GLY A 81 -1.19 -13.18 -5.93
CA GLY A 81 -0.26 -14.18 -5.44
C GLY A 81 -0.41 -15.55 -6.10
N SER A 82 -1.10 -15.64 -7.25
CA SER A 82 -1.20 -16.87 -8.03
C SER A 82 0.17 -17.34 -8.56
N GLN A 83 1.10 -16.40 -8.73
CA GLN A 83 2.49 -16.63 -9.08
C GLN A 83 3.41 -15.75 -8.22
N GLY A 84 4.67 -16.18 -8.07
CA GLY A 84 5.70 -15.38 -7.44
C GLY A 84 6.19 -14.27 -8.37
N GLY A 85 7.00 -13.35 -7.86
CA GLY A 85 7.50 -12.19 -8.61
C GLY A 85 7.16 -10.87 -7.94
N SER A 86 7.88 -9.82 -8.31
CA SER A 86 7.66 -8.46 -7.82
C SER A 86 7.52 -7.46 -8.95
N ILE A 87 8.50 -7.43 -9.84
CA ILE A 87 8.58 -6.63 -11.06
C ILE A 87 9.58 -7.35 -11.98
N ASP A 88 9.46 -7.21 -13.29
CA ASP A 88 10.38 -7.83 -14.24
C ASP A 88 11.82 -7.31 -14.09
N GLU A 89 12.80 -8.18 -14.34
CA GLU A 89 14.23 -7.89 -14.16
C GLU A 89 14.78 -6.79 -15.09
N GLY A 90 14.10 -6.55 -16.22
CA GLY A 90 14.39 -5.45 -17.13
C GLY A 90 13.99 -4.09 -16.57
N HIS A 91 13.08 -4.02 -15.59
CA HIS A 91 12.56 -2.78 -15.00
C HIS A 91 13.54 -2.17 -13.98
N LYS A 92 14.78 -1.95 -14.40
CA LYS A 92 15.81 -1.35 -13.58
C LYS A 92 15.53 0.12 -13.34
N GLY A 93 15.70 0.57 -12.10
CA GLY A 93 15.64 1.97 -11.77
C GLY A 93 15.47 2.25 -10.27
N PRO A 94 15.33 3.54 -9.92
CA PRO A 94 15.32 3.98 -8.53
C PRO A 94 13.97 3.71 -7.84
N CYS A 95 13.99 3.73 -6.51
CA CYS A 95 12.78 3.81 -5.69
C CYS A 95 12.83 5.03 -4.77
N ALA A 96 11.65 5.58 -4.45
CA ALA A 96 11.49 6.59 -3.42
C ALA A 96 10.24 6.33 -2.57
N VAL A 97 10.26 6.81 -1.33
CA VAL A 97 9.08 6.82 -0.46
C VAL A 97 8.88 8.22 0.11
N TYR A 98 7.65 8.68 0.10
CA TYR A 98 7.24 10.00 0.57
C TYR A 98 6.15 9.88 1.61
N MET A 99 6.03 10.88 2.47
CA MET A 99 4.90 11.03 3.39
C MET A 99 4.24 12.38 3.16
N LYS A 100 2.93 12.45 3.41
CA LYS A 100 2.14 13.68 3.41
C LYS A 100 1.14 13.66 4.56
N PRO A 101 1.15 14.66 5.47
CA PRO A 101 0.12 14.76 6.50
C PRO A 101 -1.21 15.10 5.84
N VAL A 102 -2.29 14.48 6.32
CA VAL A 102 -3.65 14.76 5.85
C VAL A 102 -4.58 14.94 7.05
N ALA A 103 -5.68 15.66 6.84
CA ALA A 103 -6.65 15.87 7.91
C ALA A 103 -7.44 14.59 8.27
N ASP A 104 -7.56 13.66 7.32
CA ASP A 104 -8.29 12.39 7.48
C ASP A 104 -7.81 11.38 6.42
N ALA A 105 -7.07 10.34 6.82
CA ALA A 105 -6.57 9.34 5.87
C ALA A 105 -7.70 8.49 5.23
N THR A 106 -8.91 8.48 5.81
CA THR A 106 -10.07 7.72 5.31
C THR A 106 -11.00 8.53 4.40
N ALA A 107 -10.72 9.81 4.17
CA ALA A 107 -11.49 10.64 3.25
C ALA A 107 -11.03 10.42 1.79
N SER A 108 -11.98 10.26 0.87
CA SER A 108 -11.71 10.26 -0.57
C SER A 108 -11.52 11.68 -1.11
N ASN A 109 -10.96 11.81 -2.32
CA ASN A 109 -10.67 13.11 -2.97
C ASN A 109 -9.70 13.96 -2.14
N ASN A 110 -8.78 13.29 -1.45
CA ASN A 110 -7.66 13.89 -0.73
C ASN A 110 -6.33 13.18 -1.01
N ALA A 111 -6.33 12.20 -1.91
CA ALA A 111 -5.12 11.58 -2.40
C ALA A 111 -4.37 12.57 -3.25
N ALA A 112 -3.56 13.32 -2.51
CA ALA A 112 -2.17 13.47 -2.85
C ALA A 112 -1.87 14.56 -3.87
N ALA A 113 -2.61 14.69 -4.97
CA ALA A 113 -2.33 15.71 -5.98
C ALA A 113 -2.30 17.09 -5.32
N GLY A 114 -1.14 17.74 -5.38
CA GLY A 114 -0.88 18.98 -4.67
C GLY A 114 0.20 18.88 -3.59
N ASP A 115 0.30 19.94 -2.80
CA ASP A 115 1.40 20.21 -1.88
C ASP A 115 1.42 19.31 -0.62
N GLY A 116 2.57 19.26 0.07
CA GLY A 116 2.73 18.63 1.37
C GLY A 116 3.50 17.30 1.37
N TRP A 117 4.02 16.86 0.22
CA TRP A 117 4.82 15.65 0.12
C TRP A 117 6.27 15.89 0.51
N PHE A 118 6.82 15.12 1.44
CA PHE A 118 8.24 15.12 1.74
C PHE A 118 8.81 13.71 1.58
N LYS A 119 10.00 13.62 0.97
CA LYS A 119 10.68 12.34 0.73
C LYS A 119 11.30 11.83 2.03
N ILE A 120 11.05 10.59 2.39
CA ILE A 120 11.64 9.94 3.58
C ILE A 120 12.68 8.88 3.23
N TYR A 121 12.68 8.43 1.97
CA TYR A 121 13.61 7.43 1.48
C TYR A 121 13.88 7.61 0.00
N GLU A 122 15.12 7.33 -0.39
CA GLU A 122 15.56 7.24 -1.76
C GLU A 122 16.60 6.13 -1.88
N ASN A 123 16.46 5.30 -2.91
CA ASN A 123 17.54 4.44 -3.35
C ASN A 123 17.61 4.48 -4.88
N THR A 124 18.74 4.98 -5.39
CA THR A 124 19.03 5.04 -6.82
C THR A 124 19.97 3.88 -7.20
N TYR A 125 20.93 4.11 -8.10
CA TYR A 125 22.00 3.16 -8.34
C TYR A 125 23.00 3.18 -7.18
N ASP A 126 23.28 2.02 -6.59
CA ASP A 126 24.28 1.90 -5.53
C ASP A 126 25.68 1.76 -6.13
N GLU A 127 26.47 2.82 -6.09
CA GLU A 127 27.83 2.83 -6.66
C GLU A 127 28.81 1.91 -5.90
N GLY A 128 28.51 1.57 -4.63
CA GLY A 128 29.37 0.74 -3.80
C GLY A 128 29.09 -0.76 -3.95
N ALA A 129 27.82 -1.14 -3.86
CA ALA A 129 27.39 -2.54 -3.98
C ALA A 129 27.05 -2.95 -5.44
N GLY A 130 26.81 -1.97 -6.31
CA GLY A 130 26.21 -2.18 -7.61
C GLY A 130 24.71 -2.40 -7.54
N GLY A 131 24.02 -2.05 -8.63
CA GLY A 131 22.61 -2.36 -8.85
C GLY A 131 21.64 -1.28 -8.42
N TRP A 132 20.48 -1.33 -9.05
CA TRP A 132 19.36 -0.42 -8.84
C TRP A 132 18.47 -0.86 -7.68
N CYS A 133 17.65 0.07 -7.18
CA CYS A 133 16.69 -0.26 -6.14
C CYS A 133 15.71 -1.36 -6.55
N THR A 134 15.21 -1.35 -7.79
CA THR A 134 14.30 -2.42 -8.27
C THR A 134 14.99 -3.79 -8.35
N GLU A 135 16.30 -3.85 -8.62
CA GLU A 135 17.05 -5.12 -8.56
C GLU A 135 17.16 -5.63 -7.12
N LYS A 136 17.42 -4.73 -6.16
CA LYS A 136 17.40 -5.07 -4.71
C LYS A 136 16.00 -5.47 -4.25
N LEU A 137 14.96 -4.84 -4.77
CA LEU A 137 13.56 -5.20 -4.51
C LEU A 137 13.29 -6.63 -4.96
N ILE A 138 13.69 -7.00 -6.17
CA ILE A 138 13.57 -8.38 -6.69
C ILE A 138 14.34 -9.35 -5.81
N ALA A 139 15.61 -9.05 -5.50
CA ALA A 139 16.45 -9.89 -4.64
C ALA A 139 15.87 -10.07 -3.23
N ASN A 140 15.14 -9.06 -2.73
CA ASN A 140 14.44 -9.09 -1.46
C ASN A 140 12.97 -9.54 -1.61
N ASN A 141 12.66 -10.37 -2.60
CA ASN A 141 11.32 -10.92 -2.83
C ASN A 141 10.21 -9.86 -2.81
N GLY A 142 10.41 -8.70 -3.42
CA GLY A 142 9.43 -7.62 -3.50
C GLY A 142 9.20 -6.82 -2.22
N PHE A 143 10.03 -6.97 -1.18
CA PHE A 143 9.89 -6.19 0.04
C PHE A 143 10.77 -4.93 0.03
N LEU A 144 10.16 -3.75 0.09
CA LEU A 144 10.83 -2.45 0.26
C LEU A 144 10.62 -1.96 1.68
N SER A 145 11.67 -1.84 2.49
CA SER A 145 11.57 -1.38 3.89
C SER A 145 12.14 0.03 4.06
N VAL A 146 11.42 0.86 4.82
CA VAL A 146 11.77 2.25 5.10
C VAL A 146 11.42 2.60 6.54
N ASP A 147 12.31 3.30 7.23
CA ASP A 147 12.06 3.79 8.58
C ASP A 147 11.33 5.14 8.55
N VAL A 148 10.29 5.27 9.38
CA VAL A 148 9.56 6.52 9.57
C VAL A 148 10.45 7.50 10.33
N PRO A 149 10.69 8.73 9.80
CA PRO A 149 11.46 9.72 10.53
C PRO A 149 10.84 10.04 11.90
N HIS A 150 11.68 10.21 12.91
CA HIS A 150 11.20 10.60 14.23
C HIS A 150 10.89 12.10 14.31
N GLY A 151 10.09 12.46 15.32
CA GLY A 151 9.79 13.85 15.67
C GLY A 151 8.77 14.49 14.74
N LEU A 152 8.15 13.72 13.84
CA LEU A 152 7.04 14.16 13.02
C LEU A 152 5.79 14.41 13.87
N GLN A 153 4.93 15.29 13.40
CA GLN A 153 3.61 15.51 14.00
C GLN A 153 2.79 14.22 14.02
N GLY A 154 2.17 13.89 15.16
CA GLY A 154 1.22 12.79 15.22
C GLY A 154 -0.08 13.12 14.49
N GLY A 155 -0.66 12.15 13.78
CA GLY A 155 -1.87 12.34 12.99
C GLY A 155 -1.98 11.40 11.79
N ASP A 156 -2.92 11.67 10.89
CA ASP A 156 -3.12 10.90 9.67
C ASP A 156 -2.10 11.28 8.58
N TYR A 157 -1.55 10.28 7.90
CA TYR A 157 -0.62 10.45 6.79
C TYR A 157 -0.99 9.53 5.62
N LEU A 158 -0.67 10.00 4.41
CA LEU A 158 -0.48 9.14 3.25
C LEU A 158 1.01 8.85 3.08
N VAL A 159 1.34 7.60 2.79
CA VAL A 159 2.70 7.15 2.50
C VAL A 159 2.76 6.66 1.05
N ARG A 160 3.44 7.41 0.20
CA ARG A 160 3.53 7.16 -1.24
C ARG A 160 4.82 6.42 -1.54
N THR A 161 4.72 5.24 -2.11
CA THR A 161 5.86 4.53 -2.72
C THR A 161 5.94 4.84 -4.21
N GLU A 162 7.14 4.92 -4.73
CA GLU A 162 7.44 5.18 -6.13
C GLU A 162 8.54 4.24 -6.60
N LEU A 163 8.26 3.44 -7.61
CA LEU A 163 9.26 2.73 -8.39
C LEU A 163 9.30 3.35 -9.79
N LEU A 164 10.49 3.65 -10.28
CA LEU A 164 10.68 4.18 -11.63
C LEU A 164 11.46 3.14 -12.44
N ALA A 165 10.86 2.61 -13.50
CA ALA A 165 11.54 1.75 -14.45
C ALA A 165 12.08 2.57 -15.62
N LEU A 166 13.37 2.39 -15.91
CA LEU A 166 14.13 3.18 -16.89
C LEU A 166 14.40 2.45 -18.20
N HIS A 167 13.85 1.25 -18.40
CA HIS A 167 14.18 0.39 -19.54
C HIS A 167 13.84 1.00 -20.92
N ALA A 168 12.89 1.94 -20.96
CA ALA A 168 12.48 2.68 -22.13
C ALA A 168 12.66 4.22 -21.98
N ALA A 169 13.36 4.68 -20.92
CA ALA A 169 13.51 6.11 -20.63
C ALA A 169 14.32 6.85 -21.70
N GLN A 170 15.20 6.16 -22.41
CA GLN A 170 16.05 6.67 -23.50
C GLN A 170 15.43 6.57 -24.89
N ASP A 171 14.26 5.94 -25.02
CA ASP A 171 13.64 5.70 -26.33
C ASP A 171 13.22 7.01 -27.02
N ASP A 172 12.79 6.92 -28.27
CA ASP A 172 12.29 8.06 -29.05
C ASP A 172 10.86 7.73 -29.56
N PRO A 173 9.79 8.18 -28.88
CA PRO A 173 9.81 9.08 -27.72
C PRO A 173 10.23 8.40 -26.39
N PRO A 174 10.81 9.14 -25.42
CA PRO A 174 11.11 8.61 -24.09
C PRO A 174 9.89 8.08 -23.34
N ASP A 175 10.00 6.91 -22.71
CA ASP A 175 8.94 6.28 -21.92
C ASP A 175 9.43 5.78 -20.54
N PRO A 176 9.77 6.69 -19.61
CA PRO A 176 9.99 6.33 -18.21
C PRO A 176 8.69 5.88 -17.54
N GLN A 177 8.72 4.78 -16.80
CA GLN A 177 7.51 4.15 -16.27
C GLN A 177 7.45 4.21 -14.75
N PHE A 178 6.45 4.90 -14.22
CA PHE A 178 6.23 5.05 -12.78
C PHE A 178 5.20 4.04 -12.26
N TYR A 179 5.55 3.33 -11.19
CA TYR A 179 4.65 2.49 -10.42
C TYR A 179 4.50 3.09 -9.03
N VAL A 180 3.32 3.65 -8.77
CA VAL A 180 3.04 4.42 -7.56
C VAL A 180 2.03 3.67 -6.71
N GLY A 181 2.17 3.74 -5.39
CA GLY A 181 1.22 3.17 -4.42
C GLY A 181 1.09 4.06 -3.20
N CYS A 182 -0.07 4.05 -2.54
CA CYS A 182 -0.30 4.82 -1.32
C CYS A 182 -0.83 3.95 -0.19
N ALA A 183 -0.17 4.03 0.95
CA ALA A 183 -0.69 3.52 2.21
C ALA A 183 -1.27 4.64 3.07
N GLN A 184 -2.23 4.30 3.91
CA GLN A 184 -2.89 5.15 4.89
C GLN A 184 -2.40 4.75 6.28
N VAL A 185 -1.72 5.66 6.95
CA VAL A 185 -1.17 5.40 8.28
C VAL A 185 -1.59 6.47 9.27
N PHE A 186 -1.75 6.06 10.52
CA PHE A 186 -1.95 6.97 11.64
C PHE A 186 -0.68 6.96 12.46
N LEU A 187 0.06 8.08 12.43
CA LEU A 187 1.29 8.24 13.18
C LEU A 187 0.98 8.63 14.62
N GLU A 188 1.30 7.73 15.55
CA GLU A 188 1.28 8.04 16.96
C GLU A 188 2.35 9.07 17.30
N GLY A 189 2.00 10.01 18.18
CA GLY A 189 2.92 11.03 18.67
C GLY A 189 2.24 12.33 19.05
N SER A 190 3.06 13.33 19.37
CA SER A 190 2.62 14.67 19.74
C SER A 190 1.95 15.38 18.56
N GLU A 191 0.80 16.01 18.79
CA GLU A 191 0.16 16.92 17.81
C GLU A 191 1.04 18.15 17.50
N ASN A 192 2.09 18.41 18.29
CA ASN A 192 3.03 19.52 18.09
C ASN A 192 4.38 19.07 17.49
N GLY A 193 4.44 17.89 16.87
CA GLY A 193 5.65 17.45 16.17
C GLY A 193 5.93 18.27 14.90
N ALA A 194 7.03 17.97 14.22
CA ALA A 194 7.44 18.65 13.01
C ALA A 194 6.54 18.30 11.82
N VAL A 195 6.22 19.31 11.02
CA VAL A 195 5.67 19.15 9.68
C VAL A 195 6.77 19.58 8.71
N PRO A 196 7.47 18.64 8.05
CA PRO A 196 8.48 18.99 7.07
C PRO A 196 7.89 19.86 5.95
N GLU A 197 8.70 20.77 5.41
CA GLU A 197 8.34 21.49 4.20
C GLU A 197 8.16 20.48 3.06
N GLY A 198 6.97 20.50 2.48
CA GLY A 198 6.59 19.58 1.41
C GLY A 198 6.87 20.18 0.02
N ILE A 199 6.70 19.33 -0.97
CA ILE A 199 6.56 19.70 -2.37
C ILE A 199 5.16 19.32 -2.87
N THR A 200 4.81 19.90 -4.01
CA THR A 200 3.69 19.42 -4.82
C THR A 200 4.09 18.16 -5.59
N ILE A 201 3.25 17.14 -5.51
CA ILE A 201 3.23 16.02 -6.46
C ILE A 201 1.88 16.03 -7.16
N ASP A 202 1.86 16.24 -8.47
CA ASP A 202 0.69 16.39 -9.35
C ASP A 202 1.11 16.18 -10.82
N LYS A 203 0.21 16.48 -11.77
CA LYS A 203 0.47 16.41 -13.21
C LYS A 203 1.66 17.25 -13.72
N ASP A 204 2.13 18.24 -12.97
CA ASP A 204 3.23 19.14 -13.40
C ASP A 204 4.56 18.76 -12.74
N THR A 205 4.59 17.68 -11.95
CA THR A 205 5.75 17.30 -11.13
C THR A 205 6.86 16.63 -11.91
N TYR A 206 6.50 15.82 -12.91
CA TYR A 206 7.47 15.07 -13.71
C TYR A 206 7.28 15.36 -15.20
N ASP A 207 8.36 15.82 -15.83
CA ASP A 207 8.43 16.05 -17.27
C ASP A 207 9.74 15.49 -17.86
N LEU A 208 9.73 15.24 -19.17
CA LEU A 208 10.86 14.63 -19.89
C LEU A 208 12.11 15.52 -19.98
N GLY A 209 12.05 16.78 -19.53
CA GLY A 209 13.21 17.64 -19.34
C GLY A 209 14.08 17.24 -18.15
N ILE A 210 13.54 16.46 -17.20
CA ILE A 210 14.28 15.93 -16.06
C ILE A 210 15.22 14.82 -16.55
N LYS A 211 16.52 14.99 -16.32
CA LYS A 211 17.56 14.07 -16.81
C LYS A 211 17.44 12.64 -16.28
N GLY A 212 16.99 12.46 -15.04
CA GLY A 212 16.73 11.13 -14.49
C GLY A 212 15.64 10.38 -15.28
N LEU A 213 14.68 11.09 -15.87
CA LEU A 213 13.55 10.49 -16.60
C LEU A 213 13.86 10.18 -18.07
N THR A 214 15.06 10.57 -18.54
CA THR A 214 15.55 10.30 -19.91
C THR A 214 16.88 9.55 -19.88
N TYR A 215 17.13 8.83 -18.78
CA TYR A 215 18.40 8.18 -18.50
C TYR A 215 18.65 6.97 -19.40
N ASN A 216 19.85 6.89 -19.99
CA ASN A 216 20.23 5.73 -20.81
C ASN A 216 20.91 4.64 -19.99
N LEU A 217 20.08 3.69 -19.55
CA LEU A 217 20.48 2.49 -18.80
C LEU A 217 21.44 1.55 -19.58
N TYR A 218 21.49 1.66 -20.91
CA TYR A 218 22.26 0.76 -21.78
C TYR A 218 23.61 1.35 -22.22
N SER A 219 23.99 2.51 -21.69
CA SER A 219 25.30 3.12 -21.96
C SER A 219 26.43 2.18 -21.53
N GLU A 220 27.51 2.09 -22.33
CA GLU A 220 28.69 1.28 -21.97
C GLU A 220 29.25 1.64 -20.59
N GLN A 221 29.20 2.93 -20.26
CA GLN A 221 29.44 3.46 -18.93
C GLN A 221 28.20 4.21 -18.46
N LEU A 222 27.64 3.79 -17.33
CA LEU A 222 26.53 4.47 -16.68
C LEU A 222 26.95 5.88 -16.24
N GLU A 223 26.12 6.87 -16.50
CA GLU A 223 26.28 8.22 -15.96
C GLU A 223 25.95 8.17 -14.46
N LEU A 224 26.98 8.32 -13.63
CA LEU A 224 26.89 8.24 -12.17
C LEU A 224 27.56 9.48 -11.53
N PRO A 225 27.03 10.01 -10.40
CA PRO A 225 25.82 9.53 -9.71
C PRO A 225 24.56 9.73 -10.55
N TYR A 226 23.58 8.84 -10.38
CA TYR A 226 22.33 8.92 -11.13
C TYR A 226 21.67 10.30 -10.95
N PRO A 227 21.23 10.97 -12.04
CA PRO A 227 20.67 12.31 -11.94
C PRO A 227 19.46 12.38 -11.01
N SER A 228 19.50 13.33 -10.07
CA SER A 228 18.44 13.54 -9.08
C SER A 228 17.08 13.78 -9.76
N PHE A 229 16.03 13.18 -9.19
CA PHE A 229 14.63 13.43 -9.55
C PHE A 229 13.82 13.62 -8.26
N GLY A 230 13.04 14.70 -8.20
CA GLY A 230 12.34 15.09 -6.98
C GLY A 230 13.25 15.69 -5.89
N PRO A 231 12.71 15.90 -4.68
CA PRO A 231 13.36 16.62 -3.59
C PRO A 231 14.37 15.74 -2.83
N ALA A 232 15.21 16.34 -2.00
CA ALA A 232 16.09 15.59 -1.12
C ALA A 232 15.31 14.85 -0.02
N VAL A 233 15.88 13.76 0.49
CA VAL A 233 15.34 13.03 1.65
C VAL A 233 15.34 13.93 2.88
N TYR A 234 14.18 14.03 3.54
CA TYR A 234 14.00 14.72 4.80
C TYR A 234 14.89 14.11 5.89
N LYS A 235 15.61 14.96 6.60
CA LYS A 235 16.45 14.59 7.74
C LYS A 235 15.93 15.35 8.97
N PRO A 236 15.45 14.65 10.01
CA PRO A 236 15.04 15.30 11.24
C PRO A 236 16.18 16.12 11.84
N ASP A 237 15.91 17.38 12.18
CA ASP A 237 16.87 18.18 12.93
C ASP A 237 17.09 17.59 14.33
N ALA A 238 18.28 17.75 14.89
CA ALA A 238 18.61 17.27 16.24
C ALA A 238 17.64 17.78 17.35
N LYS A 239 16.93 18.90 17.11
CA LYS A 239 15.87 19.42 17.98
C LYS A 239 14.55 18.63 17.88
N ALA A 240 14.20 18.10 16.70
CA ALA A 240 13.03 17.23 16.53
C ALA A 240 13.24 15.89 17.25
N ALA A 241 14.48 15.37 17.24
CA ALA A 241 14.91 14.23 18.07
C ALA A 241 14.71 14.45 19.57
N SER A 242 14.87 15.70 20.01
CA SER A 242 14.74 16.11 21.42
C SER A 242 13.26 16.27 21.84
N ALA A 243 12.40 16.77 20.94
CA ALA A 243 10.97 16.95 21.17
C ALA A 243 10.21 15.61 21.28
N ALA A 244 10.64 14.59 20.53
CA ALA A 244 10.09 13.23 20.64
C ALA A 244 10.29 12.60 22.04
N LYS A 245 11.35 12.99 22.77
CA LYS A 245 11.64 12.51 24.13
C LYS A 245 10.94 13.29 25.25
N ALA A 246 10.39 14.47 24.95
CA ALA A 246 9.89 15.41 25.95
C ALA A 246 8.35 15.56 25.88
N SER A 247 7.61 14.48 25.63
CA SER A 247 6.18 14.44 25.28
C SER A 247 5.23 15.09 26.31
N SER A 248 5.25 16.42 26.43
CA SER A 248 4.35 17.23 27.25
C SER A 248 3.17 17.81 26.46
N GLY A 249 3.07 17.49 25.16
CA GLY A 249 1.98 17.91 24.27
C GLY A 249 0.84 16.89 24.20
N LYS A 250 -0.33 17.37 23.76
CA LYS A 250 -1.49 16.51 23.46
C LYS A 250 -1.09 15.47 22.42
N GLN A 251 -1.32 14.20 22.74
CA GLN A 251 -1.04 13.10 21.83
C GLN A 251 -2.17 12.97 20.82
N ALA A 252 -1.82 12.70 19.57
CA ALA A 252 -2.78 12.34 18.55
C ALA A 252 -3.44 11.01 18.93
N VAL A 253 -4.74 10.88 18.67
CA VAL A 253 -5.51 9.65 18.92
C VAL A 253 -6.22 9.28 17.64
N GLN A 254 -6.02 8.04 17.18
CA GLN A 254 -6.72 7.51 16.03
C GLN A 254 -8.20 7.34 16.37
N LYS A 255 -9.07 7.98 15.57
CA LYS A 255 -10.54 7.89 15.74
C LYS A 255 -11.25 7.29 14.53
N LYS A 256 -10.55 7.23 13.39
CA LYS A 256 -11.06 6.76 12.10
C LYS A 256 -10.10 5.72 11.55
N GLY A 257 -10.58 4.90 10.63
CA GLY A 257 -9.75 3.86 10.02
C GLY A 257 -9.47 2.65 10.91
N LEU A 258 -10.09 2.59 12.10
CA LEU A 258 -9.91 1.50 13.05
C LEU A 258 -10.46 0.20 12.49
N GLU A 259 -9.94 -0.91 13.02
CA GLU A 259 -10.58 -2.21 12.83
C GLU A 259 -12.01 -2.18 13.35
N PRO A 260 -12.99 -2.60 12.54
CA PRO A 260 -14.32 -2.87 13.05
C PRO A 260 -14.21 -3.87 14.21
N GLU A 261 -14.79 -3.50 15.36
CA GLU A 261 -14.84 -4.39 16.52
C GLU A 261 -15.54 -5.71 16.15
N GLY A 262 -14.94 -6.83 16.51
CA GLY A 262 -15.46 -8.16 16.20
C GLY A 262 -15.14 -8.65 14.78
N CYS A 263 -14.25 -7.97 14.05
CA CYS A 263 -13.68 -8.51 12.83
C CYS A 263 -12.87 -9.77 13.13
N ILE A 264 -13.15 -10.87 12.43
CA ILE A 264 -12.41 -12.13 12.58
C ILE A 264 -11.61 -12.51 11.34
N LEU A 265 -11.87 -11.86 10.21
CA LEU A 265 -11.08 -12.00 8.99
C LEU A 265 -11.12 -10.70 8.18
N VAL A 266 -9.96 -10.07 8.01
CA VAL A 266 -9.83 -8.83 7.23
C VAL A 266 -9.32 -9.15 5.82
N ARG A 267 -9.84 -8.44 4.82
CA ARG A 267 -9.26 -8.35 3.48
C ARG A 267 -9.58 -6.96 2.94
N ASP A 268 -8.57 -6.14 2.68
CA ASP A 268 -8.74 -4.75 2.27
C ASP A 268 -9.75 -3.97 3.16
N ASP A 269 -10.86 -3.50 2.60
CA ASP A 269 -12.00 -2.85 3.25
C ASP A 269 -13.08 -3.82 3.75
N TRP A 270 -13.00 -5.10 3.36
CA TRP A 270 -13.92 -6.14 3.77
C TRP A 270 -13.51 -6.76 5.11
N CYS A 271 -14.52 -7.04 5.92
CA CYS A 271 -14.38 -7.68 7.21
C CYS A 271 -15.44 -8.77 7.34
N GLY A 272 -15.00 -9.98 7.67
CA GLY A 272 -15.88 -11.07 8.08
C GLY A 272 -16.19 -10.96 9.57
N PHE A 273 -17.48 -10.97 9.90
CA PHE A 273 -17.99 -10.96 11.27
C PHE A 273 -18.59 -12.31 11.61
N GLU A 274 -18.35 -12.76 12.84
CA GLU A 274 -18.90 -14.03 13.30
C GLU A 274 -20.43 -14.08 13.16
N VAL A 275 -20.94 -15.23 12.71
CA VAL A 275 -22.37 -15.43 12.51
C VAL A 275 -23.09 -15.61 13.86
N PRO A 276 -24.42 -15.37 13.91
CA PRO A 276 -25.19 -15.61 15.13
C PRO A 276 -24.99 -17.03 15.67
N SER A 277 -25.01 -17.17 17.00
CA SER A 277 -25.07 -18.50 17.62
C SER A 277 -26.46 -19.10 17.48
N TYR A 278 -26.53 -20.42 17.35
CA TYR A 278 -27.77 -21.13 17.12
C TYR A 278 -27.83 -22.41 17.98
N SER A 279 -29.06 -22.76 18.38
CA SER A 279 -29.38 -23.95 19.19
C SER A 279 -30.54 -24.77 18.60
N ASP A 280 -31.04 -24.38 17.43
CA ASP A 280 -32.15 -24.99 16.70
C ASP A 280 -31.94 -24.91 15.18
N GLU A 281 -32.77 -25.63 14.44
CA GLU A 281 -32.66 -25.76 12.98
C GLU A 281 -32.82 -24.42 12.25
N GLU A 282 -33.80 -23.62 12.68
CA GLU A 282 -34.06 -22.30 12.10
C GLU A 282 -32.86 -21.37 12.27
N GLY A 283 -32.29 -21.30 13.47
CA GLY A 283 -31.10 -20.51 13.77
C GLY A 283 -29.86 -20.99 13.00
N CYS A 284 -29.72 -22.31 12.79
CA CYS A 284 -28.62 -22.89 12.02
C CYS A 284 -28.65 -22.37 10.57
N TRP A 285 -29.79 -22.51 9.90
CA TRP A 285 -29.95 -22.05 8.52
C TRP A 285 -29.94 -20.53 8.39
N ALA A 286 -30.42 -19.78 9.39
CA ALA A 286 -30.30 -18.33 9.42
C ALA A 286 -28.82 -17.88 9.52
N SER A 287 -28.01 -18.60 10.30
CA SER A 287 -26.58 -18.32 10.46
C SER A 287 -25.77 -18.72 9.22
N SER A 288 -26.10 -19.84 8.59
CA SER A 288 -25.59 -20.22 7.26
C SER A 288 -25.86 -19.12 6.23
N LYS A 289 -27.12 -18.69 6.10
CA LYS A 289 -27.50 -17.62 5.17
C LYS A 289 -26.75 -16.32 5.46
N ASN A 290 -26.58 -15.96 6.73
CA ASN A 290 -25.79 -14.80 7.12
C ASN A 290 -24.33 -14.93 6.66
N CYS A 291 -23.72 -16.12 6.86
CA CYS A 291 -22.36 -16.41 6.42
C CYS A 291 -22.21 -16.21 4.90
N TRP A 292 -23.11 -16.81 4.12
CA TRP A 292 -23.08 -16.76 2.66
C TRP A 292 -23.32 -15.36 2.11
N ASN A 293 -24.20 -14.56 2.73
CA ASN A 293 -24.34 -13.15 2.36
C ASN A 293 -23.02 -12.38 2.52
N GLN A 294 -22.22 -12.69 3.55
CA GLN A 294 -20.90 -12.08 3.73
C GLN A 294 -19.90 -12.60 2.68
N THR A 295 -19.99 -13.86 2.26
CA THR A 295 -19.21 -14.46 1.17
C THR A 295 -19.45 -13.75 -0.16
N ASP A 296 -20.71 -13.46 -0.49
CA ASP A 296 -21.09 -12.77 -1.72
C ASP A 296 -20.42 -11.39 -1.79
N VAL A 297 -20.57 -10.59 -0.73
CA VAL A 297 -19.92 -9.28 -0.64
C VAL A 297 -18.40 -9.40 -0.71
N CYS A 298 -17.81 -10.43 -0.09
CA CYS A 298 -16.38 -10.68 -0.20
C CYS A 298 -15.97 -10.84 -1.67
N TYR A 299 -16.57 -11.76 -2.42
CA TYR A 299 -16.19 -12.00 -3.80
C TYR A 299 -16.50 -10.82 -4.73
N GLU A 300 -17.65 -10.16 -4.56
CA GLU A 300 -18.05 -9.01 -5.38
C GLU A 300 -17.11 -7.81 -5.23
N THR A 301 -16.49 -7.64 -4.05
CA THR A 301 -15.60 -6.51 -3.76
C THR A 301 -14.12 -6.87 -3.79
N ALA A 302 -13.77 -8.04 -4.36
CA ALA A 302 -12.40 -8.52 -4.34
C ALA A 302 -11.44 -7.58 -5.10
N PRO A 303 -10.36 -7.09 -4.45
CA PRO A 303 -9.32 -6.30 -5.10
C PRO A 303 -8.50 -7.15 -6.09
N PRO A 304 -7.59 -6.52 -6.86
CA PRO A 304 -6.61 -7.25 -7.66
C PRO A 304 -5.70 -8.20 -6.86
N THR A 305 -5.58 -7.99 -5.53
CA THR A 305 -4.91 -8.95 -4.63
C THR A 305 -5.71 -10.24 -4.41
N GLY A 306 -6.85 -10.38 -5.06
CA GLY A 306 -7.59 -11.62 -5.19
C GLY A 306 -8.53 -11.92 -4.02
N SER A 307 -9.02 -13.15 -4.00
CA SER A 307 -10.12 -13.58 -3.14
C SER A 307 -9.75 -14.73 -2.19
N LYS A 308 -8.45 -14.89 -1.88
CA LYS A 308 -7.96 -15.96 -0.99
C LYS A 308 -8.71 -15.98 0.36
N ASN A 309 -8.95 -14.80 0.95
CA ASN A 309 -9.68 -14.70 2.22
C ASN A 309 -11.17 -15.02 2.06
N CYS A 310 -11.78 -14.78 0.90
CA CYS A 310 -13.16 -15.22 0.63
C CYS A 310 -13.28 -16.73 0.60
N LYS A 311 -12.29 -17.45 0.03
CA LYS A 311 -12.26 -18.91 0.06
C LYS A 311 -12.16 -19.47 1.48
N ILE A 312 -11.42 -18.79 2.35
CA ILE A 312 -11.35 -19.15 3.77
C ILE A 312 -12.74 -18.98 4.42
N TRP A 313 -13.40 -17.85 4.16
CA TRP A 313 -14.74 -17.57 4.66
C TRP A 313 -15.81 -18.54 4.12
N GLU A 314 -15.76 -18.84 2.82
CA GLU A 314 -16.62 -19.82 2.15
C GLU A 314 -16.54 -21.20 2.80
N ASN A 315 -15.34 -21.64 3.19
CA ASN A 315 -15.15 -22.90 3.91
C ASN A 315 -15.82 -22.87 5.30
N LYS A 316 -15.80 -21.72 5.99
CA LYS A 316 -16.53 -21.54 7.26
C LYS A 316 -18.04 -21.69 7.04
N CYS A 317 -18.58 -21.08 5.98
CA CYS A 317 -20.00 -21.18 5.63
C CYS A 317 -20.40 -22.61 5.26
N SER A 318 -19.59 -23.28 4.45
CA SER A 318 -19.79 -24.69 4.08
C SER A 318 -19.79 -25.61 5.32
N ASN A 319 -18.94 -25.33 6.32
CA ASN A 319 -18.93 -26.09 7.56
C ASN A 319 -20.24 -25.91 8.36
N ILE A 320 -20.82 -24.70 8.37
CA ILE A 320 -22.13 -24.45 8.99
C ILE A 320 -23.21 -25.25 8.27
N ASP A 321 -23.22 -25.25 6.92
CA ASP A 321 -24.16 -26.04 6.13
C ASP A 321 -24.06 -27.53 6.44
N ASP A 322 -22.84 -28.06 6.55
CA ASP A 322 -22.59 -29.45 6.93
C ASP A 322 -23.17 -29.77 8.32
N GLN A 323 -23.06 -28.86 9.30
CA GLN A 323 -23.68 -29.03 10.62
C GLN A 323 -25.20 -29.03 10.53
N CYS A 324 -25.80 -28.08 9.80
CA CYS A 324 -27.26 -28.00 9.66
C CYS A 324 -27.82 -29.24 8.95
N ASN A 325 -27.18 -29.68 7.86
CA ASN A 325 -27.56 -30.88 7.13
C ASN A 325 -27.43 -32.16 7.96
N ALA A 326 -26.45 -32.23 8.87
CA ALA A 326 -26.27 -33.35 9.78
C ALA A 326 -27.25 -33.35 10.98
N GLY A 327 -28.11 -32.34 11.09
CA GLY A 327 -29.02 -32.15 12.23
C GLY A 327 -28.29 -31.68 13.51
N ASN A 328 -27.06 -31.18 13.39
CA ASN A 328 -26.33 -30.58 14.50
C ASN A 328 -26.63 -29.08 14.58
N PHE A 329 -27.58 -28.75 15.44
CA PHE A 329 -28.08 -27.38 15.57
C PHE A 329 -27.46 -26.60 16.74
N ASN A 330 -26.26 -26.95 17.20
CA ASN A 330 -25.55 -26.20 18.22
C ASN A 330 -24.25 -25.61 17.65
N GLY A 331 -24.21 -24.30 17.40
CA GLY A 331 -23.09 -23.65 16.72
C GLY A 331 -23.07 -22.11 16.82
N PRO A 332 -22.26 -21.42 15.98
CA PRO A 332 -21.51 -21.96 14.85
C PRO A 332 -20.27 -22.78 15.26
N PRO A 333 -19.84 -23.75 14.43
CA PRO A 333 -18.55 -24.40 14.58
C PRO A 333 -17.41 -23.38 14.50
N ASN A 334 -16.36 -23.60 15.30
CA ASN A 334 -15.17 -22.74 15.32
C ASN A 334 -15.48 -21.25 15.58
N LYS A 335 -16.45 -20.95 16.45
CA LYS A 335 -16.81 -19.58 16.83
C LYS A 335 -15.58 -18.74 17.20
N GLY A 336 -15.45 -17.56 16.59
CA GLY A 336 -14.34 -16.62 16.74
C GLY A 336 -13.06 -17.01 16.00
N LYS A 337 -13.09 -18.05 15.16
CA LYS A 337 -11.98 -18.52 14.35
C LYS A 337 -12.34 -18.51 12.86
#